data_AF-A0A023G551-F1
#
_entry.id   AF-A0A023G551-F1
#
_cell.length_a   1.000
_cell.length_b   1.000
_cell.length_c   1.000
_cell.angle_alpha   90.00
_cell.angle_beta   90.00
_cell.angle_gamma   90.00
#
_symmetry.space_group_name_H-M   'P 1'
#
loop_
_entity.id
_entity.type
_entity.pdbx_description
1 polymer ?
#
loop_
_entity_poly.entity_id
_entity_poly.type
_entity_poly.pdbx_seq_one_letter_code
_entity_poly.pdbx_strand_id
1 'polypeptide(L)'
;MLRIIAGALCLLLVHAAEEEATEARLLVQKRILNKYLVEGRDIVVDYNIYNVGGSAALDIKVVDNSFSPQHFQVTSGLLSFKLNRLAPDAWQVQLH
;
A
#
# COMPACT_ATOMS: atom_id res chain seq x y z
N MET A 1 -48.00 -11.03 -6.57
CA MET A 1 -46.96 -12.05 -6.77
C MET A 1 -45.70 -11.49 -7.43
N LEU A 2 -45.81 -10.72 -8.54
CA LEU A 2 -44.65 -10.10 -9.22
C LEU A 2 -43.75 -9.22 -8.33
N ARG A 3 -44.34 -8.43 -7.42
CA ARG A 3 -43.58 -7.60 -6.45
C ARG A 3 -42.75 -8.40 -5.44
N ILE A 4 -43.26 -9.57 -5.03
CA ILE A 4 -42.57 -10.45 -4.07
C ILE A 4 -41.40 -11.14 -4.78
N ILE A 5 -41.60 -11.57 -6.02
CA ILE A 5 -40.56 -12.19 -6.85
C ILE A 5 -39.45 -11.18 -7.17
N ALA A 6 -39.81 -9.93 -7.52
CA ALA A 6 -38.83 -8.87 -7.77
C ALA A 6 -38.01 -8.52 -6.50
N GLY A 7 -38.66 -8.47 -5.34
CA GLY A 7 -37.97 -8.24 -4.06
C GLY A 7 -37.02 -9.38 -3.68
N ALA A 8 -37.45 -10.63 -3.83
CA ALA A 8 -36.61 -11.81 -3.58
C ALA A 8 -35.42 -11.89 -4.55
N LEU A 9 -35.63 -11.54 -5.83
CA LEU A 9 -34.57 -11.49 -6.84
C LEU A 9 -33.54 -10.40 -6.53
N CYS A 10 -33.96 -9.20 -6.13
CA CYS A 10 -33.03 -8.15 -5.70
C CYS A 10 -32.19 -8.58 -4.50
N LEU A 11 -32.78 -9.26 -3.50
CA LEU A 11 -32.05 -9.75 -2.33
C LEU A 11 -31.01 -10.82 -2.67
N LEU A 12 -31.33 -11.71 -3.63
CA LEU A 12 -30.41 -12.74 -4.11
C LEU A 12 -29.25 -12.15 -4.93
N LEU A 13 -29.52 -11.14 -5.76
CA LEU A 13 -28.48 -10.46 -6.54
C LEU A 13 -27.50 -9.68 -5.67
N VAL A 14 -27.94 -9.13 -4.53
CA VAL A 14 -27.06 -8.48 -3.55
C VAL A 14 -26.13 -9.47 -2.86
N HIS A 15 -26.59 -10.68 -2.54
CA HIS A 15 -25.74 -11.72 -1.94
C HIS A 15 -24.73 -12.31 -2.93
N ALA A 16 -25.06 -12.37 -4.22
CA ALA A 16 -24.13 -12.84 -5.24
C ALA A 16 -23.01 -11.84 -5.58
N ALA A 17 -23.11 -10.59 -5.08
CA ALA A 17 -22.13 -9.54 -5.27
C ALA A 17 -21.10 -9.46 -4.15
N GLU A 18 -21.02 -10.46 -3.26
CA GLU A 18 -19.87 -10.61 -2.38
C GLU A 18 -18.64 -10.91 -3.23
N GLU A 19 -17.85 -9.87 -3.54
CA GLU A 19 -16.50 -10.06 -4.05
C GLU A 19 -15.76 -10.93 -3.04
N GLU A 20 -15.31 -12.10 -3.48
CA GLU A 20 -14.47 -12.99 -2.66
C GLU A 20 -13.30 -12.15 -2.13
N ALA A 21 -13.24 -11.96 -0.81
CA ALA A 21 -12.21 -11.15 -0.20
C ALA A 21 -10.86 -11.79 -0.48
N THR A 22 -10.17 -11.29 -1.51
CA THR A 22 -8.86 -11.79 -1.89
C THR A 22 -7.87 -11.55 -0.75
N GLU A 23 -6.82 -12.35 -0.68
CA GLU A 23 -5.75 -12.16 0.31
C GLU A 23 -5.15 -10.75 0.26
N ALA A 24 -4.51 -10.32 1.35
CA ALA A 24 -3.82 -9.04 1.39
C ALA A 24 -2.62 -9.06 0.42
N ARG A 25 -2.49 -8.01 -0.41
CA ARG A 25 -1.38 -7.89 -1.36
C ARG A 25 -0.83 -6.47 -1.29
N LEU A 26 0.45 -6.36 -1.00
CA LEU A 26 1.10 -5.06 -0.88
C LEU A 26 1.83 -4.70 -2.17
N LEU A 27 1.52 -3.53 -2.70
CA LEU A 27 2.28 -2.88 -3.76
C LEU A 27 3.11 -1.75 -3.14
N VAL A 28 4.42 -1.76 -3.39
CA VAL A 28 5.33 -0.72 -2.90
C VAL A 28 5.85 0.08 -4.10
N GLN A 29 5.68 1.39 -4.06
CA GLN A 29 6.25 2.32 -5.02
C GLN A 29 7.37 3.10 -4.35
N LYS A 30 8.52 3.16 -5.02
CA LYS A 30 9.68 3.98 -4.66
C LYS A 30 9.91 5.01 -5.76
N ARG A 31 9.98 6.29 -5.41
CA ARG A 31 10.18 7.37 -6.37
C ARG A 31 11.24 8.35 -5.87
N ILE A 32 12.31 8.51 -6.65
CA ILE A 32 13.29 9.56 -6.40
C ILE A 32 12.71 10.89 -6.88
N LEU A 33 12.68 11.89 -6.00
CA LEU A 33 12.09 13.19 -6.32
C LEU A 33 13.08 14.15 -7.00
N ASN A 34 14.38 13.93 -6.85
CA ASN A 34 15.41 14.72 -7.49
C ASN A 34 15.40 14.52 -9.02
N LYS A 35 15.37 15.61 -9.78
CA LYS A 35 15.50 15.57 -11.25
C LYS A 35 16.89 15.13 -11.72
N TYR A 36 17.93 15.49 -10.96
CA TYR A 36 19.32 15.13 -11.23
C TYR A 36 19.97 14.62 -9.95
N LEU A 37 20.77 13.58 -10.08
CA LEU A 37 21.60 13.06 -9.00
C LEU A 37 22.98 13.69 -9.11
N VAL A 38 23.43 14.32 -8.03
CA VAL A 38 24.73 14.97 -7.95
C VAL A 38 25.44 14.45 -6.72
N GLU A 39 26.69 14.05 -6.88
CA GLU A 39 27.54 13.60 -5.78
C GLU A 39 27.65 14.69 -4.69
N GLY A 40 27.60 14.28 -3.43
CA GLY A 40 27.64 15.20 -2.28
C GLY A 40 26.36 16.01 -2.06
N ARG A 41 25.24 15.68 -2.73
CA ARG A 41 23.92 16.28 -2.50
C ARG A 41 22.91 15.24 -2.01
N ASP A 42 21.91 15.72 -1.28
CA ASP A 42 20.84 14.88 -0.77
C ASP A 42 19.97 14.32 -1.89
N ILE A 43 19.52 13.08 -1.70
CA ILE A 43 18.49 12.43 -2.50
C ILE A 43 17.25 12.29 -1.63
N VAL A 44 16.11 12.73 -2.14
CA VAL A 44 14.80 12.62 -1.50
C VAL A 44 14.03 11.49 -2.18
N VAL A 45 13.47 10.58 -1.38
CA VAL A 45 12.81 9.38 -1.86
C VAL A 45 11.42 9.28 -1.26
N ASP A 46 10.43 9.33 -2.13
CA ASP A 46 9.02 9.15 -1.81
C ASP A 46 8.67 7.65 -1.86
N TYR A 47 8.17 7.13 -0.74
CA TYR A 47 7.70 5.75 -0.62
C TYR A 47 6.19 5.73 -0.41
N ASN A 48 5.52 4.91 -1.23
CA ASN A 48 4.10 4.66 -1.11
C ASN A 48 3.85 3.17 -1.00
N ILE A 49 3.00 2.78 -0.05
CA ILE A 49 2.57 1.40 0.10
C ILE A 49 1.05 1.36 -0.01
N TYR A 50 0.59 0.47 -0.87
CA TYR A 50 -0.81 0.24 -1.16
C TYR A 50 -1.15 -1.20 -0.79
N ASN A 51 -2.28 -1.41 -0.12
CA ASN A 51 -2.89 -2.72 -0.09
C ASN A 51 -3.87 -2.84 -1.25
N VAL A 52 -3.49 -3.59 -2.27
CA VAL A 52 -4.28 -3.84 -3.48
C VAL A 52 -5.02 -5.18 -3.42
N GLY A 53 -5.01 -5.84 -2.25
CA GLY A 53 -5.75 -7.06 -1.97
C GLY A 53 -7.08 -6.79 -1.27
N GLY A 54 -7.97 -7.79 -1.27
CA GLY A 54 -9.32 -7.70 -0.68
C GLY A 54 -9.37 -7.86 0.84
N SER A 55 -8.24 -8.12 1.50
CA SER A 55 -8.12 -8.34 2.94
C SER A 55 -7.10 -7.40 3.57
N ALA A 56 -7.25 -7.10 4.87
CA ALA A 56 -6.29 -6.25 5.58
C ALA A 56 -4.92 -6.93 5.71
N ALA A 57 -3.85 -6.22 5.34
CA ALA A 57 -2.49 -6.65 5.64
C ALA A 57 -2.18 -6.36 7.13
N LEU A 58 -1.55 -7.31 7.81
CA LEU A 58 -1.18 -7.23 9.23
C LEU A 58 0.33 -7.40 9.40
N ASP A 59 0.87 -6.87 10.50
CA ASP A 59 2.28 -7.03 10.90
C ASP A 59 3.30 -6.72 9.79
N ILE A 60 3.03 -5.63 9.07
CA ILE A 60 3.80 -5.23 7.91
C ILE A 60 5.15 -4.68 8.36
N LYS A 61 6.23 -5.20 7.78
CA LYS A 61 7.58 -4.68 7.94
C LYS A 61 8.15 -4.28 6.59
N VAL A 62 8.56 -3.03 6.47
CA VAL A 62 9.17 -2.48 5.26
C VAL A 62 10.62 -2.17 5.58
N VAL A 63 11.53 -2.62 4.72
CA VAL A 63 12.97 -2.36 4.83
C VAL A 63 13.51 -2.09 3.44
N ASP A 64 14.13 -0.92 3.24
CA ASP A 64 14.88 -0.62 2.03
C ASP A 64 16.39 -0.71 2.29
N ASN A 65 17.02 -1.73 1.71
CA ASN A 65 18.46 -1.96 1.80
C ASN A 65 19.24 -1.45 0.56
N SER A 66 18.59 -0.67 -0.31
CA SER A 66 19.21 -0.19 -1.56
C SER A 66 20.24 0.92 -1.34
N PHE A 67 20.27 1.54 -0.15
CA PHE A 67 21.19 2.63 0.18
C PHE A 67 22.30 2.12 1.11
N SER A 68 23.46 1.81 0.53
CA SER A 68 24.62 1.32 1.28
C SER A 68 25.17 2.40 2.22
N PRO A 69 25.45 2.09 3.50
CA PRO A 69 26.02 3.05 4.45
C PRO A 69 27.40 3.62 4.04
N GLN A 70 28.11 2.95 3.14
CA GLN A 70 29.41 3.39 2.61
C GLN A 70 29.27 4.53 1.60
N HIS A 71 28.10 4.68 0.97
CA HIS A 71 27.86 5.66 -0.10
C HIS A 71 26.77 6.67 0.28
N PHE A 72 25.88 6.31 1.19
CA PHE A 72 24.74 7.13 1.59
C PHE A 72 24.64 7.20 3.10
N GLN A 73 24.27 8.37 3.59
CA GLN A 73 23.89 8.61 4.97
C GLN A 73 22.43 9.04 5.01
N VAL A 74 21.66 8.53 5.97
CA VAL A 74 20.28 8.97 6.18
C VAL A 74 20.32 10.32 6.91
N THR A 75 19.98 11.39 6.19
CA THR A 75 19.87 12.75 6.75
C THR A 75 18.55 12.93 7.51
N SER A 76 17.48 12.35 7.00
CA SER A 76 16.14 12.40 7.60
C SER A 76 15.38 11.11 7.28
N GLY A 77 14.41 10.77 8.14
CA GLY A 77 13.47 9.70 7.87
C GLY A 77 13.87 8.30 8.31
N LEU A 78 13.18 7.30 7.77
CA LEU A 78 13.34 5.89 8.15
C LEU A 78 13.42 4.99 6.91
N LEU A 79 14.51 4.23 6.78
CA LEU A 79 14.66 3.16 5.78
C LEU A 79 13.99 1.83 6.22
N SER A 80 13.57 1.74 7.47
CA SER A 80 12.86 0.57 8.02
C SER A 80 11.77 1.02 8.99
N PHE A 81 10.57 0.51 8.82
CA PHE A 81 9.47 0.74 9.75
C PHE A 81 8.49 -0.45 9.79
N LYS A 82 7.59 -0.40 10.77
CA LYS A 82 6.53 -1.38 10.94
C LYS A 82 5.17 -0.70 10.97
N LEU A 83 4.18 -1.38 10.41
CA LEU A 83 2.77 -0.99 10.45
C LEU A 83 1.95 -2.19 10.90
N ASN A 84 1.15 -2.02 11.94
CA ASN A 84 0.37 -3.12 12.51
C ASN A 84 -0.73 -3.59 11.55
N ARG A 85 -1.33 -2.66 10.78
CA ARG A 85 -2.45 -2.95 9.89
C ARG A 85 -2.55 -1.94 8.74
N LEU A 86 -2.84 -2.43 7.53
CA LEU A 86 -3.26 -1.64 6.38
C LEU A 86 -4.54 -2.24 5.79
N ALA A 87 -5.63 -1.46 5.77
CA ALA A 87 -6.92 -1.91 5.25
C ALA A 87 -6.89 -2.16 3.73
N PRO A 88 -7.83 -2.94 3.16
CA PRO A 88 -8.01 -3.04 1.71
C PRO A 88 -8.19 -1.67 1.07
N ASP A 89 -7.62 -1.48 -0.13
CA ASP A 89 -7.64 -0.24 -0.92
C ASP A 89 -7.09 1.01 -0.20
N ALA A 90 -6.50 0.82 0.98
CA ALA A 90 -5.85 1.88 1.72
C ALA A 90 -4.40 2.04 1.28
N TRP A 91 -3.91 3.27 1.40
CA TRP A 91 -2.53 3.62 1.15
C TRP A 91 -1.96 4.42 2.30
N GLN A 92 -0.65 4.32 2.48
CA GLN A 92 0.10 5.15 3.41
C GLN A 92 1.32 5.73 2.70
N VAL A 93 1.37 7.07 2.65
CA VAL A 93 2.54 7.83 2.16
C VAL A 93 3.50 8.01 3.33
N GLN A 94 4.78 7.80 3.05
CA GLN A 94 5.86 8.17 3.95
C GLN A 94 6.90 8.99 3.15
N LEU A 95 6.89 10.31 3.35
CA LEU A 95 7.85 11.24 2.74
C LEU A 95 9.16 11.22 3.53
N HIS A 96 10.29 10.95 2.88
CA HIS A 96 11.63 11.09 3.46
C HIS A 96 12.63 11.70 2.49
#